data_AF-A0A2Z4PX69-F1
#
_entry.id   AF-A0A2Z4PX69-F1
#
_cell.length_a   1.000
_cell.length_b   1.000
_cell.length_c   1.000
_cell.angle_alpha   90.00
_cell.angle_beta   90.00
_cell.angle_gamma   90.00
#
_symmetry.space_group_name_H-M   'P 1'
#
loop_
_entity.id
_entity.type
_entity.pdbx_description
1 polymer ?
#
loop_
_entity_poly.entity_id
_entity_poly.type
_entity_poly.pdbx_seq_one_letter_code
_entity_poly.pdbx_strand_id
1 'polypeptide(L)'
;MIKRLSKFNGYYVAIVLAIVFSWWGLLDTKASDYVSSSLVQALSAFGLAKLFNATVSVLQSIQISVFVSSVTIGELLDPFNDMIEDFSDVMKIAVSSLIFQSILLKIISTVYFKAFVTLSGLLFGYLYWVRSRFTEVAYKIFVTAVGAKFLLVLVVLLSALVDASFLNDEKTQTMDKIQVHSKDMNEVTTGLGVAADLKQSLDKDK
;
A
#
# COMPACT_ATOMS: atom_id res chain seq x y z
N MET A 1 52.06 15.67 29.17
CA MET A 1 50.72 15.62 29.78
C MET A 1 49.67 15.84 28.69
N ILE A 2 49.40 14.79 27.89
CA ILE A 2 48.45 14.86 26.78
C ILE A 2 47.07 14.56 27.37
N LYS A 3 46.23 15.60 27.50
CA LYS A 3 44.84 15.46 27.96
C LYS A 3 44.13 14.47 27.04
N ARG A 4 43.76 13.34 27.63
CA ARG A 4 42.82 12.34 27.14
C ARG A 4 41.60 13.05 26.56
N LEU A 5 41.55 13.22 25.23
CA LEU A 5 40.35 13.65 24.51
C LEU A 5 39.21 12.74 24.96
N SER A 6 38.28 13.34 25.69
CA SER A 6 37.27 12.65 26.47
C SER A 6 36.41 11.76 25.58
N LYS A 7 36.10 10.55 26.06
CA LYS A 7 35.12 9.63 25.49
C LYS A 7 33.92 10.41 24.91
N PHE A 8 33.75 10.40 23.59
CA PHE A 8 32.54 10.90 22.96
C PHE A 8 31.36 10.11 23.55
N ASN A 9 30.50 10.78 24.33
CA ASN A 9 29.30 10.15 24.88
C ASN A 9 28.35 9.86 23.71
N GLY A 10 28.22 8.57 23.34
CA GLY A 10 27.45 8.12 22.18
C GLY A 10 25.99 8.60 22.15
N TYR A 11 25.41 8.93 23.31
CA TYR A 11 24.08 9.52 23.42
C TYR A 11 23.94 10.84 22.64
N TYR A 12 24.92 11.75 22.73
CA TYR A 12 24.83 13.02 22.01
C TYR A 12 24.93 12.84 20.50
N VAL A 13 25.76 11.90 20.04
CA VAL A 13 25.84 11.53 18.63
C VAL A 13 24.51 10.95 18.14
N ALA A 14 23.90 10.05 18.91
CA ALA A 14 22.60 9.48 18.59
C ALA A 14 21.48 10.53 18.51
N ILE A 15 21.47 11.50 19.44
CA ILE A 15 20.51 12.62 19.42
C ILE A 15 20.68 13.45 18.14
N VAL A 16 21.90 13.85 17.81
CA VAL A 16 22.18 14.65 16.61
C VAL A 16 21.78 13.90 15.35
N LEU A 17 22.16 12.63 15.22
CA LEU A 17 21.77 11.81 14.07
C LEU A 17 20.25 11.68 13.96
N ALA A 18 19.55 11.36 15.05
CA ALA A 18 18.10 11.23 15.05
C ALA A 18 17.41 12.53 14.62
N ILE A 19 17.90 13.69 15.08
CA ILE A 19 17.38 15.00 14.65
C ILE A 19 17.66 15.21 13.16
N VAL A 20 18.90 15.06 12.71
CA VAL A 20 19.27 15.25 11.29
C VAL A 20 18.40 14.38 10.38
N PHE A 21 18.30 13.08 10.65
CA PHE A 21 17.46 12.17 9.86
C PHE A 21 15.98 12.51 9.95
N SER A 22 15.49 12.94 11.12
CA SER A 22 14.09 13.32 11.28
C SER A 22 13.71 14.52 10.41
N TRP A 23 14.62 15.47 10.24
CA TRP A 23 14.42 16.66 9.41
C TRP A 23 14.72 16.44 7.92
N TRP A 24 15.64 15.54 7.59
CA TRP A 24 16.05 15.22 6.23
C TRP A 24 14.89 14.75 5.33
N GLY A 25 13.97 13.94 5.87
CA GLY A 25 12.68 13.63 5.25
C GLY A 25 12.69 12.77 3.98
N LEU A 26 13.83 12.54 3.31
CA LEU A 26 13.87 11.73 2.08
C LEU A 26 13.28 10.32 2.24
N LEU A 27 13.55 9.66 3.38
CA LEU A 27 13.00 8.32 3.65
C LEU A 27 11.49 8.39 3.90
N ASP A 28 11.03 9.43 4.60
CA ASP A 28 9.61 9.68 4.85
C ASP A 28 8.86 9.87 3.52
N THR A 29 9.44 10.63 2.58
CA THR A 29 8.87 10.84 1.24
C THR A 29 8.80 9.54 0.45
N LYS A 30 9.90 8.78 0.36
CA LYS A 30 9.92 7.48 -0.35
C LYS A 30 8.90 6.49 0.23
N ALA A 31 8.79 6.42 1.55
CA ALA A 31 7.80 5.59 2.22
C ALA A 31 6.37 6.04 1.91
N SER A 32 6.11 7.36 1.94
CA SER A 32 4.81 7.95 1.60
C SER A 32 4.40 7.68 0.16
N ASP A 33 5.33 7.81 -0.79
CA ASP A 33 5.08 7.58 -2.21
C ASP A 33 4.73 6.12 -2.48
N TYR A 34 5.47 5.18 -1.87
CA TYR A 34 5.18 3.76 -1.96
C TYR A 34 3.80 3.41 -1.39
N VAL A 35 3.50 3.82 -0.15
CA VAL A 35 2.21 3.53 0.48
C VAL A 35 1.06 4.13 -0.32
N SER A 36 1.22 5.35 -0.84
CA SER A 36 0.19 6.01 -1.65
C SER A 36 -0.07 5.28 -2.96
N SER A 37 0.97 4.86 -3.66
CA SER A 37 0.86 4.05 -4.88
C SER A 37 0.18 2.71 -4.61
N SER A 38 0.62 2.00 -3.57
CA SER A 38 0.06 0.71 -3.17
C SER A 38 -1.40 0.83 -2.73
N LEU A 39 -1.77 1.92 -2.05
CA LEU A 39 -3.15 2.18 -1.64
C LEU A 39 -4.08 2.41 -2.84
N VAL A 40 -3.63 3.15 -3.86
CA VAL A 40 -4.41 3.35 -5.09
C VAL A 40 -4.62 2.02 -5.82
N GLN A 41 -3.56 1.21 -5.95
CA GLN A 41 -3.64 -0.10 -6.58
C GLN A 41 -4.59 -1.04 -5.81
N ALA A 42 -4.43 -1.12 -4.49
CA ALA A 42 -5.24 -1.96 -3.63
C ALA A 42 -6.72 -1.56 -3.65
N LEU A 43 -7.04 -0.25 -3.56
CA LEU A 43 -8.40 0.24 -3.66
C LEU A 43 -9.03 -0.01 -5.02
N SER A 44 -8.25 0.12 -6.10
CA SER A 44 -8.73 -0.16 -7.46
C SER A 44 -9.10 -1.64 -7.58
N ALA A 45 -8.22 -2.54 -7.15
CA ALA A 45 -8.47 -3.98 -7.17
C ALA A 45 -9.65 -4.38 -6.27
N PHE A 46 -9.75 -3.81 -5.07
CA PHE A 46 -10.89 -4.01 -4.17
C PHE A 46 -12.21 -3.55 -4.79
N GLY A 47 -12.21 -2.38 -5.43
CA GLY A 47 -13.37 -1.84 -6.13
C GLY A 47 -13.82 -2.75 -7.26
N LEU A 48 -12.89 -3.24 -8.08
CA LEU A 48 -13.18 -4.20 -9.15
C LEU A 48 -13.80 -5.48 -8.59
N ALA A 49 -13.26 -6.03 -7.50
CA ALA A 49 -13.83 -7.22 -6.87
C ALA A 49 -15.27 -7.00 -6.40
N LYS A 50 -15.57 -5.84 -5.79
CA LYS A 50 -16.95 -5.50 -5.40
C LYS A 50 -17.89 -5.33 -6.60
N LEU A 51 -17.40 -4.79 -7.71
CA LEU A 51 -18.16 -4.71 -8.96
C LEU A 51 -18.46 -6.10 -9.55
N PHE A 52 -17.47 -6.99 -9.55
CA PHE A 52 -17.68 -8.38 -9.97
C PHE A 52 -18.67 -9.11 -9.07
N ASN A 53 -18.52 -8.98 -7.75
CA ASN A 53 -19.43 -9.55 -6.77
C ASN A 53 -20.89 -9.10 -7.02
N ALA A 54 -21.09 -7.81 -7.28
CA ALA A 54 -22.42 -7.27 -7.60
C ALA A 54 -22.97 -7.83 -8.91
N THR A 55 -22.13 -7.98 -9.94
CA THR A 55 -22.53 -8.52 -11.24
C THR A 55 -22.93 -9.99 -11.15
N VAL A 56 -22.12 -10.81 -10.45
CA VAL A 56 -22.40 -12.23 -10.23
C VAL A 56 -23.70 -12.41 -9.44
N SER A 57 -23.90 -11.62 -8.39
CA SER A 57 -25.14 -11.63 -7.59
C SER A 57 -26.39 -11.33 -8.45
N VAL A 58 -26.32 -10.36 -9.37
CA VAL A 58 -27.43 -10.08 -10.30
C VAL A 58 -27.69 -11.24 -11.25
N LEU A 59 -26.65 -11.85 -11.81
CA LEU A 59 -26.81 -12.99 -12.73
C LEU A 59 -27.43 -14.21 -12.03
N GLN A 60 -26.99 -14.52 -10.80
CA GLN A 60 -27.59 -15.57 -9.98
C GLN A 60 -29.07 -15.26 -9.67
N SER A 61 -29.42 -14.00 -9.39
CA SER A 61 -30.81 -13.60 -9.09
C SER A 61 -31.78 -13.78 -10.26
N ILE A 62 -31.32 -13.58 -11.51
CA ILE A 62 -32.15 -13.75 -12.72
C ILE A 62 -32.38 -15.24 -12.99
N GLN A 63 -31.38 -16.08 -12.76
CA GLN A 63 -31.43 -17.49 -13.12
C GLN A 63 -32.46 -18.24 -12.24
N ILE A 64 -32.50 -17.99 -10.94
CA ILE A 64 -33.40 -18.68 -9.99
C ILE A 64 -34.89 -18.60 -10.39
N SER A 65 -35.28 -17.63 -11.22
CA SER A 65 -36.67 -17.47 -11.70
C SER A 65 -37.12 -18.45 -12.80
N VAL A 66 -36.21 -19.19 -13.47
CA VAL A 66 -36.53 -20.09 -14.61
C VAL A 66 -36.36 -21.57 -14.22
N PHE A 67 -37.45 -22.15 -13.68
CA PHE A 67 -37.51 -23.27 -12.72
C PHE A 67 -36.88 -24.65 -13.03
N VAL A 68 -36.18 -24.92 -14.15
CA VAL A 68 -35.65 -26.30 -14.41
C VAL A 68 -34.23 -26.36 -14.99
N SER A 69 -33.71 -25.28 -15.58
CA SER A 69 -32.30 -25.20 -16.08
C SER A 69 -31.42 -24.25 -15.24
N SER A 70 -32.00 -23.62 -14.23
CA SER A 70 -31.41 -22.51 -13.48
C SER A 70 -30.55 -22.92 -12.29
N VAL A 71 -30.85 -24.06 -11.66
CA VAL A 71 -30.14 -24.54 -10.47
C VAL A 71 -28.66 -24.81 -10.81
N THR A 72 -28.39 -25.38 -11.98
CA THR A 72 -27.03 -25.74 -12.42
C THR A 72 -26.14 -24.54 -12.77
N ILE A 73 -26.72 -23.42 -13.23
CA ILE A 73 -25.94 -22.23 -13.59
C ILE A 73 -25.61 -21.41 -12.34
N GLY A 74 -26.50 -21.36 -11.33
CA GLY A 74 -26.22 -20.74 -10.03
C GLY A 74 -25.05 -21.41 -9.32
N GLU A 75 -25.09 -22.74 -9.20
CA GLU A 75 -24.03 -23.56 -8.60
C GLU A 75 -22.70 -23.49 -9.38
N LEU A 76 -22.76 -23.26 -10.70
CA LEU A 76 -21.56 -23.06 -11.52
C LEU A 76 -20.89 -21.71 -11.24
N LEU A 77 -21.65 -20.70 -10.80
CA LEU A 77 -21.12 -19.39 -10.47
C LEU A 77 -20.57 -19.30 -9.04
N ASP A 78 -20.97 -20.21 -8.15
CA ASP A 78 -20.54 -20.23 -6.75
C ASP A 78 -19.01 -20.26 -6.58
N PRO A 79 -18.23 -21.12 -7.30
CA PRO A 79 -16.77 -21.09 -7.20
C PRO A 79 -16.16 -19.74 -7.55
N PHE A 80 -16.76 -19.00 -8.50
CA PHE A 80 -16.28 -17.67 -8.88
C PHE A 80 -16.66 -16.62 -7.83
N ASN A 81 -17.88 -16.70 -7.29
CA ASN A 81 -18.32 -15.82 -6.21
C ASN A 81 -17.41 -15.97 -4.98
N ASP A 82 -17.14 -17.20 -4.56
CA ASP A 82 -16.31 -17.51 -3.38
C ASP A 82 -14.89 -16.94 -3.55
N MET A 83 -14.29 -17.08 -4.73
CA MET A 83 -12.97 -16.49 -5.02
C MET A 83 -12.99 -14.95 -4.93
N ILE A 84 -14.06 -14.31 -5.39
CA ILE A 84 -14.22 -12.85 -5.32
C ILE A 84 -14.42 -12.39 -3.87
N GLU A 85 -15.17 -13.16 -3.08
CA GLU A 85 -15.40 -12.91 -1.66
C GLU A 85 -14.09 -13.02 -0.87
N ASP A 86 -13.36 -14.13 -0.99
CA ASP A 86 -12.06 -14.35 -0.36
C ASP A 86 -11.05 -13.26 -0.73
N PHE A 87 -10.97 -12.94 -2.02
CA PHE A 87 -10.10 -11.86 -2.50
C PHE A 87 -10.50 -10.50 -1.91
N SER A 88 -11.80 -10.19 -1.88
CA SER A 88 -12.31 -8.94 -1.32
C SER A 88 -11.95 -8.83 0.17
N ASP A 89 -12.06 -9.92 0.93
CA ASP A 89 -11.79 -9.92 2.37
C ASP A 89 -10.30 -9.73 2.67
N VAL A 90 -9.41 -10.41 1.95
CA VAL A 90 -7.96 -10.18 2.05
C VAL A 90 -7.63 -8.75 1.68
N MET A 91 -8.19 -8.25 0.59
CA MET A 91 -7.93 -6.90 0.11
C MET A 91 -8.45 -5.83 1.08
N LYS A 92 -9.59 -6.06 1.73
CA LYS A 92 -10.13 -5.17 2.77
C LYS A 92 -9.13 -4.99 3.92
N ILE A 93 -8.50 -6.07 4.38
CA ILE A 93 -7.47 -6.02 5.42
C ILE A 93 -6.23 -5.27 4.91
N ALA A 94 -5.79 -5.55 3.68
CA ALA A 94 -4.64 -4.90 3.07
C ALA A 94 -4.84 -3.37 2.92
N VAL A 95 -5.98 -2.94 2.37
CA VAL A 95 -6.36 -1.53 2.24
C VAL A 95 -6.41 -0.86 3.60
N SER A 96 -7.02 -1.50 4.59
CA SER A 96 -7.08 -0.97 5.97
C SER A 96 -5.67 -0.73 6.54
N SER A 97 -4.77 -1.70 6.36
CA SER A 97 -3.37 -1.59 6.77
C SER A 97 -2.65 -0.43 6.09
N LEU A 98 -2.81 -0.29 4.76
CA LEU A 98 -2.18 0.78 3.98
C LEU A 98 -2.71 2.17 4.39
N ILE A 99 -4.01 2.30 4.65
CA ILE A 99 -4.61 3.55 5.16
C ILE A 99 -3.99 3.90 6.51
N PHE A 100 -3.88 2.93 7.42
CA PHE A 100 -3.27 3.15 8.73
C PHE A 100 -1.81 3.61 8.61
N GLN A 101 -1.02 2.95 7.77
CA GLN A 101 0.36 3.34 7.48
C GLN A 101 0.44 4.76 6.88
N SER A 102 -0.45 5.09 5.94
CA SER A 102 -0.53 6.42 5.32
C SER A 102 -0.79 7.53 6.35
N ILE A 103 -1.75 7.30 7.26
CA ILE A 103 -2.07 8.24 8.33
C ILE A 103 -0.87 8.42 9.27
N LEU A 104 -0.23 7.33 9.70
CA LEU A 104 0.94 7.40 10.57
C LEU A 104 2.10 8.13 9.90
N LEU A 105 2.41 7.83 8.64
CA LEU A 105 3.46 8.53 7.86
C LEU A 105 3.17 10.02 7.77
N LYS A 106 1.91 10.40 7.52
CA LYS A 106 1.49 11.80 7.50
C LYS A 106 1.72 12.49 8.84
N ILE A 107 1.39 11.82 9.95
CA ILE A 107 1.60 12.35 11.31
C ILE A 107 3.09 12.56 11.59
N ILE A 108 3.94 11.56 11.34
CA ILE A 108 5.37 11.64 11.67
C ILE A 108 6.16 12.59 10.76
N SER A 109 5.64 12.88 9.57
CA SER A 109 6.23 13.84 8.62
C SER A 109 5.91 15.29 8.97
N THR A 110 4.91 15.54 9.82
CA THR A 110 4.54 16.90 10.23
C THR A 110 5.68 17.62 10.96
N VAL A 111 5.70 18.95 10.83
CA VAL A 111 6.62 19.81 11.57
C VAL A 111 6.44 19.64 13.09
N TYR A 112 5.21 19.43 13.56
CA TYR A 112 4.93 19.21 14.99
C TYR A 112 5.63 17.96 15.53
N PHE A 113 5.59 16.85 14.79
CA PHE A 113 6.30 15.63 15.19
C PHE A 113 7.82 15.82 15.14
N LYS A 114 8.35 16.47 14.09
CA LYS A 114 9.80 16.78 13.99
C LYS A 114 10.28 17.68 15.13
N ALA A 115 9.49 18.69 15.48
CA ALA A 115 9.76 19.58 16.62
C ALA A 115 9.70 18.81 17.94
N PHE A 116 8.71 17.91 18.11
CA PHE A 116 8.60 17.05 19.29
C PHE A 116 9.81 16.12 19.47
N VAL A 117 10.29 15.48 18.40
CA VAL A 117 11.53 14.66 18.42
C VAL A 117 12.74 15.52 18.79
N THR A 118 12.83 16.74 18.26
CA THR A 118 13.92 17.66 18.56
C THR A 118 13.92 18.10 20.02
N LEU A 119 12.76 18.54 20.53
CA LEU A 119 12.60 19.00 21.90
C LEU A 119 12.83 17.88 22.92
N SER A 120 12.30 16.68 22.67
CA SER A 120 12.53 15.52 23.53
C SER A 120 14.01 15.10 23.54
N GLY A 121 14.70 15.17 22.40
CA GLY A 121 16.14 14.92 22.32
C GLY A 121 16.98 15.94 23.09
N LEU A 122 16.66 17.23 22.96
CA LEU A 122 17.34 18.30 23.71
C LEU A 122 17.08 18.18 25.22
N LEU A 123 15.83 17.90 25.63
CA LEU A 123 15.47 17.70 27.02
C LEU A 123 16.19 16.49 27.63
N PHE A 124 16.26 15.39 26.90
CA PHE A 124 17.04 14.21 27.31
C PHE A 124 18.53 14.56 27.46
N GLY A 125 19.14 15.24 26.48
CA GLY A 125 20.54 15.66 26.53
C GLY A 125 20.86 16.60 27.70
N TYR A 126 19.94 17.52 28.01
CA TYR A 126 20.05 18.43 29.14
C TYR A 126 19.92 17.71 30.50
N LEU A 127 18.89 16.88 30.67
CA LEU A 127 18.67 16.14 31.92
C LEU A 127 19.80 15.14 32.20
N TYR A 128 20.34 14.52 31.14
CA TYR A 128 21.50 13.66 31.22
C TYR A 128 22.75 14.42 31.70
N TRP A 129 22.98 15.65 31.22
CA TRP A 129 24.08 16.49 31.68
C TRP A 129 23.94 16.85 33.16
N VAL A 130 22.76 17.32 33.59
CA VAL A 130 22.51 17.73 34.98
C VAL A 130 22.38 16.54 35.94
N ARG A 131 22.45 15.29 35.44
CA ARG A 131 22.26 14.04 36.20
C ARG A 131 20.96 14.02 36.99
N SER A 132 19.88 14.47 36.36
CA SER A 132 18.55 14.52 36.98
C SER A 132 17.93 13.13 37.12
N ARG A 133 17.11 12.93 38.16
CA ARG A 133 16.29 11.72 38.35
C ARG A 133 15.30 11.44 37.21
N PHE A 134 14.95 12.46 36.42
CA PHE A 134 14.00 12.35 35.31
C PHE A 134 14.64 11.92 33.97
N THR A 135 15.95 11.67 33.96
CA THR A 135 16.69 11.30 32.73
C THR A 135 16.11 10.05 32.07
N GLU A 136 15.70 9.05 32.85
CA GLU A 136 15.13 7.80 32.31
C GLU A 136 13.80 8.03 31.59
N VAL A 137 12.93 8.90 32.14
CA VAL A 137 11.65 9.24 31.52
C VAL A 137 11.87 9.97 30.21
N ALA A 138 12.76 10.97 30.18
CA ALA A 138 13.08 11.71 28.97
C ALA A 138 13.70 10.81 27.89
N TYR A 139 14.58 9.88 28.29
CA TYR A 139 15.13 8.86 27.40
C TYR A 139 14.04 7.98 26.79
N LYS A 140 13.13 7.44 27.60
CA LYS A 140 12.02 6.59 27.12
C LYS A 140 11.13 7.32 26.13
N ILE A 141 10.76 8.57 26.42
CA ILE A 141 9.96 9.40 25.51
C ILE A 141 10.70 9.61 24.18
N PHE A 142 11.96 10.06 24.24
CA PHE A 142 12.77 10.32 23.05
C PHE A 142 12.93 9.07 22.18
N VAL A 143 13.34 7.95 22.79
CA VAL A 143 13.55 6.68 22.09
C VAL A 143 12.26 6.11 21.54
N THR A 144 11.12 6.27 22.22
CA THR A 144 9.83 5.82 21.71
C THR A 144 9.40 6.64 20.50
N ALA A 145 9.57 7.96 20.55
CA ALA A 145 9.23 8.84 19.43
C ALA A 145 10.09 8.55 18.19
N VAL A 146 11.42 8.45 18.40
CA VAL A 146 12.39 8.08 17.36
C VAL A 146 12.07 6.67 16.83
N GLY A 147 11.93 5.70 17.72
CA GLY A 147 11.66 4.30 17.39
C GLY A 147 10.37 4.14 16.59
N ALA A 148 9.27 4.77 17.00
CA ALA A 148 8.01 4.73 16.26
C ALA A 148 8.16 5.26 14.82
N LYS A 149 8.87 6.38 14.63
CA LYS A 149 9.15 6.93 13.30
C LYS A 149 10.00 5.98 12.46
N PHE A 150 11.17 5.59 12.97
CA PHE A 150 12.11 4.80 12.18
C PHE A 150 11.60 3.39 11.90
N LEU A 151 10.91 2.75 12.84
CA LEU A 151 10.30 1.44 12.63
C LEU A 151 9.21 1.49 11.57
N LEU A 152 8.33 2.50 11.61
CA LEU A 152 7.29 2.67 10.60
C LEU A 152 7.89 2.83 9.20
N VAL A 153 8.84 3.77 9.05
CA VAL A 153 9.51 4.03 7.77
C VAL A 153 10.27 2.79 7.30
N LEU A 154 10.95 2.09 8.21
CA LEU A 154 11.68 0.87 7.90
C LEU A 154 10.74 -0.23 7.39
N VAL A 155 9.64 -0.51 8.10
CA VAL A 155 8.66 -1.52 7.69
C VAL A 155 8.15 -1.23 6.29
N VAL A 156 7.79 0.03 6.01
CA VAL A 156 7.28 0.44 4.70
C VAL A 156 8.33 0.28 3.61
N LEU A 157 9.57 0.72 3.85
CA LEU A 157 10.66 0.59 2.88
C LEU A 157 11.05 -0.88 2.64
N LEU A 158 10.99 -1.73 3.66
CA LEU A 158 11.21 -3.17 3.51
C LEU A 158 10.08 -3.80 2.68
N SER A 159 8.82 -3.41 2.90
CA SER A 159 7.72 -3.83 2.03
C SER A 159 7.93 -3.40 0.58
N ALA A 160 8.41 -2.16 0.36
CA ALA A 160 8.75 -1.68 -0.97
C ALA A 160 9.88 -2.48 -1.62
N LEU A 161 10.89 -2.85 -0.84
CA LEU A 161 11.99 -3.70 -1.31
C LEU A 161 11.50 -5.10 -1.68
N VAL A 162 10.60 -5.68 -0.89
CA VAL A 162 9.99 -6.99 -1.19
C VAL A 162 9.19 -6.92 -2.49
N ASP A 163 8.35 -5.89 -2.67
CA ASP A 163 7.59 -5.69 -3.90
C ASP A 163 8.53 -5.54 -5.11
N ALA A 164 9.56 -4.70 -4.99
CA ALA A 164 10.52 -4.46 -6.07
C ALA A 164 11.41 -5.67 -6.41
N SER A 165 11.75 -6.52 -5.43
CA SER A 165 12.70 -7.62 -5.62
C SER A 165 12.03 -8.94 -6.00
N PHE A 166 10.77 -9.15 -5.61
CA PHE A 166 10.08 -10.44 -5.80
C PHE A 166 8.86 -10.34 -6.71
N LEU A 167 8.17 -9.20 -6.75
CA LEU A 167 6.88 -9.08 -7.45
C LEU A 167 7.01 -8.36 -8.80
N ASN A 168 8.04 -7.53 -8.99
CA ASN A 168 8.24 -6.80 -10.25
C ASN A 168 8.51 -7.74 -11.44
N ASP A 169 9.24 -8.83 -11.23
CA ASP A 169 9.54 -9.81 -12.27
C ASP A 169 8.26 -10.58 -12.71
N GLU A 170 7.36 -10.86 -11.76
CA GLU A 170 6.06 -11.47 -12.08
C GLU A 170 5.08 -10.50 -12.76
N LYS A 171 5.09 -9.23 -12.33
CA LYS A 171 4.31 -8.15 -12.96
C LYS A 171 4.70 -7.93 -14.42
N THR A 172 6.00 -7.95 -14.74
CA THR A 172 6.49 -7.78 -16.12
C THR A 172 6.22 -9.01 -16.99
N GLN A 173 6.39 -10.24 -16.49
CA GLN A 173 6.06 -11.45 -17.26
C GLN A 173 4.55 -11.57 -17.57
N THR A 174 3.68 -11.15 -16.65
CA THR A 174 2.23 -11.12 -16.89
C THR A 174 1.87 -10.06 -17.93
N MET A 175 2.54 -8.91 -17.91
CA MET A 175 2.30 -7.83 -18.87
C MET A 175 2.86 -8.12 -20.27
N ASP A 176 3.98 -8.87 -20.37
CA ASP A 176 4.50 -9.38 -21.64
C ASP A 176 3.55 -10.44 -22.23
N LYS A 177 2.97 -11.32 -21.42
CA LYS A 177 1.95 -12.29 -21.91
C LYS A 177 0.66 -11.60 -22.37
N ILE A 178 0.25 -10.52 -21.70
CA ILE A 178 -0.90 -9.71 -22.11
C ILE A 178 -0.59 -8.93 -23.41
N GLN A 179 0.62 -8.40 -23.60
CA GLN A 179 1.02 -7.74 -24.85
C GLN A 179 1.16 -8.72 -26.02
N VAL A 180 1.63 -9.95 -25.78
CA VAL A 180 1.69 -11.00 -26.82
C VAL A 180 0.28 -11.44 -27.25
N HIS A 181 -0.70 -11.47 -26.34
CA HIS A 181 -2.13 -11.73 -26.66
C HIS A 181 -2.94 -10.47 -27.05
N SER A 182 -2.40 -9.27 -26.90
CA SER A 182 -3.05 -8.03 -27.39
C SER A 182 -3.11 -7.97 -28.92
N LYS A 183 -2.28 -8.77 -29.61
CA LYS A 183 -2.34 -8.95 -31.06
C LYS A 183 -3.62 -9.68 -31.50
N ASP A 184 -4.14 -10.58 -30.67
CA ASP A 184 -5.36 -11.35 -30.95
C ASP A 184 -6.64 -10.60 -30.54
N MET A 185 -6.57 -9.70 -29.54
CA MET A 185 -7.69 -8.80 -29.18
C MET A 185 -8.00 -7.74 -30.25
N ASN A 186 -7.01 -7.36 -31.06
CA ASN A 186 -7.25 -6.44 -32.17
C ASN A 186 -8.02 -7.12 -33.31
N GLU A 187 -7.83 -8.42 -33.53
CA GLU A 187 -8.64 -9.20 -34.49
C GLU A 187 -10.08 -9.40 -34.02
N VAL A 188 -10.31 -9.63 -32.73
CA VAL A 188 -11.67 -9.75 -32.16
C VAL A 188 -12.41 -8.40 -32.19
N THR A 189 -11.73 -7.29 -31.91
CA THR A 189 -12.31 -5.94 -32.00
C THR A 189 -12.63 -5.56 -33.44
N THR A 190 -11.78 -5.94 -34.39
CA THR A 190 -12.00 -5.72 -35.83
C THR A 190 -13.12 -6.60 -36.36
N GLY A 191 -13.21 -7.87 -35.92
CA GLY A 191 -14.29 -8.79 -36.29
C GLY A 191 -15.66 -8.37 -35.75
N LEU A 192 -15.73 -7.84 -34.53
CA LEU A 192 -16.95 -7.27 -33.95
C LEU A 192 -17.36 -5.96 -34.65
N GLY A 193 -16.41 -5.12 -35.05
CA GLY A 193 -16.66 -3.92 -35.86
C GLY A 193 -17.21 -4.24 -37.25
N VAL A 194 -16.61 -5.21 -37.94
CA VAL A 194 -17.05 -5.67 -39.26
C VAL A 194 -18.43 -6.34 -39.20
N ALA A 195 -18.72 -7.11 -38.15
CA ALA A 195 -20.04 -7.70 -37.94
C ALA A 195 -21.13 -6.66 -37.64
N ALA A 196 -20.80 -5.57 -36.94
CA ALA A 196 -21.71 -4.46 -36.70
C ALA A 196 -22.01 -3.68 -38.00
N ASP A 197 -20.99 -3.41 -38.81
CA ASP A 197 -21.13 -2.71 -40.09
C ASP A 197 -21.90 -3.54 -41.14
N LEU A 198 -21.67 -4.86 -41.18
CA LEU A 198 -22.43 -5.78 -42.06
C LEU A 198 -23.91 -5.83 -41.68
N LYS A 199 -24.23 -5.85 -40.39
CA LYS A 199 -25.63 -5.84 -39.92
C LYS A 199 -26.34 -4.53 -40.27
N GLN A 200 -25.65 -3.40 -40.18
CA GLN A 200 -26.19 -2.09 -40.53
C GLN A 200 -26.38 -1.91 -42.05
N SER A 201 -25.54 -2.58 -42.86
CA SER A 201 -25.65 -2.60 -44.32
C SER A 201 -26.84 -3.43 -44.80
N LEU A 202 -27.11 -4.57 -44.16
CA LEU A 202 -28.21 -5.48 -44.48
C LEU A 202 -29.60 -4.97 -44.06
N ASP A 203 -29.67 -4.08 -43.07
CA ASP A 203 -30.93 -3.48 -42.59
C ASP A 203 -31.35 -2.24 -43.41
N LYS A 204 -30.46 -1.75 -44.27
CA LYS A 204 -30.68 -0.55 -45.11
C LYS A 204 -31.23 -0.86 -46.50
N ASP A 205 -31.19 -2.14 -46.91
CA ASP A 205 -31.70 -2.66 -48.18
C ASP A 205 -33.06 -3.39 -48.05
N LYS A 206 -33.76 -3.22 -46.91
CA LYS A 206 -35.17 -3.62 -46.71
C LYS A 206 -36.05 -2.39 -46.55
#